data_AF-A0A9P9RAV7-F1
#
_entry.id   AF-A0A9P9RAV7-F1
#
_cell.length_a   1.000
_cell.length_b   1.000
_cell.length_c   1.000
_cell.angle_alpha   90.00
_cell.angle_beta   90.00
_cell.angle_gamma   90.00
#
_symmetry.space_group_name_H-M   'P 1'
#
loop_
_entity.id
_entity.type
_entity.pdbx_description
1 polymer ?
#
loop_
_entity_poly.entity_id
_entity_poly.type
_entity_poly.pdbx_seq_one_letter_code
_entity_poly.pdbx_strand_id
1 'polypeptide(L)'
;MCSELPQNLFHHLIRPEASEFKGMIRGLPQAVRPSLSASGQPRGSSLGQLDLLPAELLLSVLDLLDFQSLSRLSRVSSLGKDVVEDLPVYRDVIEHAPEALTALVKTRLVSHHPAALVHQALHQSRCVSCHYFGGFLFLPTCERVCFECLYENQAFRMTTPTLAKQCFALTDNDLEQIPLMHSIPGTFGLRFQFAHKQVEHLVSVKQAKQLALQVHGSPEQLAELRPKFRAANMTPRVLGMFRHFHEAPLEPPACDMSRLPRKAEVVEDDFGGMASIRFPSLTDSGVENGHLCQGCLITYGHYMQGALPESTLSELVPSGVGPYRPLLAILTRLWSADGFMEHARQCYGVRRLVGRCLS
;
A
#
# COMPACT_ATOMS: atom_id res chain seq x y z
N MET A 1 -27.72 -18.97 -19.43
CA MET A 1 -27.43 -20.12 -18.56
C MET A 1 -26.05 -19.90 -17.96
N CYS A 2 -25.97 -19.52 -16.67
CA CYS A 2 -24.68 -19.46 -15.96
C CYS A 2 -24.19 -20.88 -15.79
N SER A 3 -23.25 -21.31 -16.63
CA SER A 3 -22.47 -22.52 -16.35
C SER A 3 -21.63 -22.25 -15.11
N GLU A 4 -21.80 -23.07 -14.07
CA GLU A 4 -20.93 -23.04 -12.90
C GLU A 4 -19.48 -23.28 -13.36
N LEU A 5 -18.58 -22.37 -13.02
CA LEU A 5 -17.14 -22.55 -13.25
C LEU A 5 -16.65 -23.66 -12.30
N PRO A 6 -16.20 -24.81 -12.82
CA PRO A 6 -15.73 -25.88 -11.95
C PRO A 6 -14.45 -25.42 -11.23
N GLN A 7 -14.37 -25.71 -9.93
CA GLN A 7 -13.29 -25.23 -9.04
C GLN A 7 -11.88 -25.66 -9.51
N ASN A 8 -11.79 -26.76 -10.28
CA ASN A 8 -10.55 -27.25 -10.87
C ASN A 8 -9.91 -26.29 -11.89
N LEU A 9 -10.64 -25.30 -12.41
CA LEU A 9 -10.10 -24.30 -13.34
C LEU A 9 -9.45 -23.10 -12.64
N PHE A 10 -9.59 -22.95 -11.32
CA PHE A 10 -9.10 -21.80 -10.57
C PHE A 10 -7.64 -21.45 -10.88
N HIS A 11 -6.74 -22.43 -10.76
CA HIS A 11 -5.31 -22.24 -11.01
C HIS A 11 -4.97 -21.87 -12.46
N HIS A 12 -5.76 -22.34 -13.43
CA HIS A 12 -5.56 -22.01 -14.85
C HIS A 12 -6.03 -20.60 -15.22
N LEU A 13 -6.86 -19.98 -14.38
CA LEU A 13 -7.37 -18.62 -14.58
C LEU A 13 -6.52 -17.56 -13.89
N ILE A 14 -5.59 -17.96 -13.02
CA ILE A 14 -4.70 -17.04 -12.30
C ILE A 14 -3.53 -16.63 -13.20
N ARG A 15 -3.32 -15.32 -13.32
CA ARG A 15 -2.11 -14.76 -13.93
C ARG A 15 -1.00 -14.66 -12.88
N PRO A 16 0.22 -15.19 -13.15
CA PRO A 16 1.27 -15.30 -12.13
C PRO A 16 1.85 -13.96 -11.66
N GLU A 17 2.00 -12.95 -12.53
CA GLU A 17 2.49 -11.63 -12.10
C GLU A 17 1.99 -10.50 -13.02
N ALA A 18 1.98 -9.28 -12.51
CA ALA A 18 1.74 -8.04 -13.27
C ALA A 18 3.08 -7.32 -13.47
N SER A 19 3.44 -6.97 -14.71
CA SER A 19 4.65 -6.16 -14.95
C SER A 19 4.52 -4.76 -14.35
N GLU A 20 3.30 -4.29 -14.14
CA GLU A 20 2.94 -3.02 -13.52
C GLU A 20 3.40 -2.94 -12.05
N PHE A 21 3.53 -4.09 -11.37
CA PHE A 21 3.97 -4.11 -9.97
C PHE A 21 5.48 -3.91 -9.82
N LYS A 22 6.23 -3.92 -10.93
CA LYS A 22 7.69 -3.79 -10.93
C LYS A 22 8.19 -2.40 -10.56
N GLY A 23 7.32 -1.39 -10.56
CA GLY A 23 7.63 -0.01 -10.21
C GLY A 23 7.59 0.30 -8.70
N MET A 24 7.43 -0.71 -7.84
CA MET A 24 7.39 -0.59 -6.39
C MET A 24 8.59 -1.24 -5.71
N ILE A 25 8.78 -1.01 -4.41
CA ILE A 25 9.80 -1.68 -3.61
C ILE A 25 9.59 -3.20 -3.69
N ARG A 26 10.67 -3.93 -3.98
CA ARG A 26 10.67 -5.40 -4.13
C ARG A 26 12.08 -5.96 -4.06
N GLY A 27 12.20 -7.27 -3.81
CA GLY A 27 13.47 -7.98 -3.87
C GLY A 27 14.46 -7.49 -2.82
N LEU A 28 13.95 -7.11 -1.65
CA LEU A 28 14.81 -6.71 -0.55
C LEU A 28 15.50 -7.95 0.02
N PRO A 29 16.80 -7.88 0.37
CA PRO A 29 17.46 -8.99 1.05
C PRO A 29 16.70 -9.25 2.35
N GLN A 30 16.29 -10.50 2.57
CA GLN A 30 15.61 -10.86 3.81
C GLN A 30 16.50 -10.48 4.99
N ALA A 31 15.95 -9.75 5.95
CA ALA A 31 16.59 -9.64 7.26
C ALA A 31 16.85 -11.06 7.78
N VAL A 32 18.05 -11.32 8.29
CA VAL A 32 18.42 -12.61 8.87
C VAL A 32 17.33 -13.00 9.86
N ARG A 33 16.58 -14.06 9.55
CA ARG A 33 15.57 -14.58 10.47
C ARG A 33 16.30 -14.90 11.77
N PRO A 34 15.91 -14.32 12.92
CA PRO A 34 16.34 -14.87 14.19
C PRO A 34 15.95 -16.34 14.15
N SER A 35 16.90 -17.23 14.40
CA SER A 35 16.57 -18.63 14.61
C SER A 35 15.63 -18.66 15.81
N LEU A 36 14.33 -18.90 15.56
CA LEU A 36 13.35 -19.22 16.59
C LEU A 36 13.76 -20.58 17.16
N SER A 37 14.75 -20.55 18.03
CA SER A 37 15.23 -21.73 18.75
C SER A 37 14.24 -21.99 19.87
N ALA A 38 13.55 -23.13 19.83
CA ALA A 38 12.85 -23.65 20.99
C ALA A 38 13.89 -23.88 22.11
N SER A 39 14.01 -22.91 23.02
CA SER A 39 14.92 -23.03 24.17
C SER A 39 14.26 -23.95 25.20
N GLY A 40 14.48 -25.25 25.04
CA GLY A 40 14.31 -26.21 26.11
C GLY A 40 15.37 -25.98 27.19
N GLN A 41 15.08 -25.08 28.13
CA GLN A 41 15.39 -25.14 29.57
C GLN A 41 15.14 -23.75 30.22
N PRO A 42 14.44 -23.69 31.36
CA PRO A 42 14.24 -22.43 32.08
C PRO A 42 15.56 -22.04 32.75
N ARG A 43 16.32 -21.17 32.11
CA ARG A 43 17.41 -20.44 32.79
C ARG A 43 16.74 -19.29 33.53
N GLY A 44 17.04 -19.12 34.82
CA GLY A 44 16.49 -18.07 35.69
C GLY A 44 16.87 -16.66 35.22
N SER A 45 16.23 -16.22 34.14
CA SER A 45 16.34 -14.90 33.54
C SER A 45 15.08 -14.11 33.91
N SER A 46 15.27 -12.81 34.07
CA SER A 46 14.28 -11.85 34.57
C SER A 46 14.11 -10.76 33.50
N LEU A 47 12.94 -10.13 33.42
CA LEU A 47 12.75 -8.88 32.65
C LEU A 47 13.19 -7.65 33.46
N GLY A 48 13.86 -7.86 34.60
CA GLY A 48 14.27 -6.82 35.53
C GLY A 48 13.06 -6.20 36.21
N GLN A 49 12.96 -4.87 36.17
CA GLN A 49 11.84 -4.14 36.79
C GLN A 49 10.49 -4.43 36.13
N LEU A 50 10.47 -4.94 34.90
CA LEU A 50 9.23 -5.31 34.21
C LEU A 50 8.57 -6.55 34.84
N ASP A 51 9.30 -7.38 35.58
CA ASP A 51 8.73 -8.52 36.32
C ASP A 51 7.79 -8.07 37.45
N LEU A 52 7.83 -6.78 37.83
CA LEU A 52 6.92 -6.20 38.83
C LEU A 52 5.53 -5.89 38.24
N LEU A 53 5.39 -5.92 36.92
CA LEU A 53 4.12 -5.65 36.25
C LEU A 53 3.25 -6.92 36.24
N PRO A 54 1.94 -6.81 36.52
CA PRO A 54 0.98 -7.83 36.13
C PRO A 54 1.07 -8.12 34.63
N ALA A 55 0.78 -9.36 34.25
CA ALA A 55 0.93 -9.83 32.86
C ALA A 55 0.13 -8.97 31.87
N GLU A 56 -1.05 -8.50 32.26
CA GLU A 56 -1.91 -7.66 31.43
C GLU A 56 -1.27 -6.29 31.15
N LEU A 57 -0.61 -5.70 32.14
CA LEU A 57 0.09 -4.43 31.97
C LEU A 57 1.36 -4.61 31.14
N LEU A 58 2.08 -5.72 31.33
CA LEU A 58 3.23 -6.05 30.50
C LEU A 58 2.81 -6.17 29.03
N LEU A 59 1.77 -6.95 28.72
CA LEU A 59 1.25 -7.08 27.36
C LEU A 59 0.78 -5.74 26.78
N SER A 60 0.09 -4.93 27.58
CA SER A 60 -0.35 -3.59 27.14
C SER A 60 0.83 -2.68 26.80
N VAL A 61 1.94 -2.76 27.56
CA VAL A 61 3.17 -2.02 27.24
C VAL A 61 3.79 -2.53 25.96
N LEU A 62 3.86 -3.85 25.76
CA LEU A 62 4.43 -4.47 24.56
C LEU A 62 3.64 -4.11 23.29
N ASP A 63 2.31 -4.01 23.38
CA ASP A 63 1.44 -3.63 22.26
C ASP A 63 1.66 -2.19 21.77
N LEU A 64 2.20 -1.31 22.63
CA LEU A 64 2.57 0.06 22.27
C LEU A 64 3.93 0.16 21.58
N LEU A 65 4.75 -0.91 21.62
CA LEU A 65 6.09 -0.88 21.08
C LEU A 65 6.09 -1.07 19.56
N ASP A 66 7.00 -0.36 18.91
CA ASP A 66 7.37 -0.59 17.52
C ASP A 66 8.30 -1.81 17.37
N PHE A 67 8.48 -2.29 16.15
CA PHE A 67 9.32 -3.47 15.89
C PHE A 67 10.80 -3.27 16.26
N GLN A 68 11.34 -2.06 16.18
CA GLN A 68 12.71 -1.77 16.60
C GLN A 68 12.83 -1.87 18.13
N SER A 69 11.86 -1.33 18.86
CA SER A 69 11.78 -1.42 20.32
C SER A 69 11.61 -2.87 20.80
N LEU A 70 10.72 -3.66 20.17
CA LEU A 70 10.58 -5.09 20.43
C LEU A 70 11.87 -5.86 20.13
N SER A 71 12.52 -5.59 19.00
CA SER A 71 13.80 -6.21 18.65
C SER A 71 14.94 -5.85 19.61
N ARG A 72 14.92 -4.65 20.19
CA ARG A 72 15.88 -4.28 21.25
C ARG A 72 15.59 -5.03 22.53
N LEU A 73 14.32 -5.12 22.93
CA LEU A 73 13.88 -5.86 24.11
C LEU A 73 14.25 -7.35 24.03
N SER A 74 14.08 -7.98 22.86
CA SER A 74 14.46 -9.40 22.69
C SER A 74 15.96 -9.67 22.81
N ARG A 75 16.80 -8.62 22.86
CA ARG A 75 18.26 -8.72 22.96
C ARG A 75 18.80 -8.40 24.36
N VAL A 76 17.95 -8.02 25.33
CA VAL A 76 18.42 -7.62 26.67
C VAL A 76 18.50 -8.80 27.65
N SER A 77 17.62 -9.79 27.54
CA SER A 77 17.60 -11.00 28.38
C SER A 77 17.00 -12.18 27.63
N SER A 78 17.24 -13.41 28.09
CA SER A 78 16.63 -14.59 27.45
C SER A 78 15.11 -14.62 27.67
N LEU A 79 14.63 -14.21 28.85
CA LEU A 79 13.19 -14.08 29.09
C LEU A 79 12.56 -13.00 28.19
N GLY A 80 13.25 -11.88 27.97
CA GLY A 80 12.79 -10.84 27.03
C GLY A 80 12.74 -11.33 25.59
N LYS A 81 13.70 -12.17 25.20
CA LYS A 81 13.68 -12.86 23.91
C LYS A 81 12.44 -13.74 23.78
N ASP A 82 12.23 -14.65 24.73
CA ASP A 82 11.13 -15.61 24.72
C ASP A 82 9.78 -14.86 24.67
N VAL A 83 9.59 -13.87 25.54
CA VAL A 83 8.37 -13.05 25.58
C VAL A 83 8.09 -12.38 24.24
N VAL A 84 9.09 -11.74 23.62
CA VAL A 84 8.90 -11.04 22.34
C VAL A 84 8.67 -12.03 21.18
N GLU A 85 9.40 -13.14 21.13
CA GLU A 85 9.23 -14.16 20.09
C GLU A 85 7.89 -14.90 20.18
N ASP A 86 7.32 -14.99 21.38
CA ASP A 86 6.00 -15.57 21.63
C ASP A 86 4.83 -14.60 21.33
N LEU A 87 5.10 -13.29 21.15
CA LEU A 87 4.05 -12.33 20.77
C LEU A 87 3.51 -12.64 19.36
N PRO A 88 2.18 -12.84 19.19
CA PRO A 88 1.59 -13.04 17.86
C PRO A 88 1.91 -11.90 16.89
N VAL A 89 1.93 -10.65 17.38
CA VAL A 89 2.25 -9.45 16.60
C VAL A 89 3.63 -9.53 15.94
N TYR A 90 4.59 -10.10 16.67
CA TYR A 90 5.99 -10.18 16.24
C TYR A 90 6.21 -11.40 15.35
N ARG A 91 5.73 -12.57 15.80
CA ARG A 91 5.83 -13.84 15.08
C ARG A 91 5.17 -13.76 13.69
N ASP A 92 3.91 -13.35 13.62
CA ASP A 92 3.14 -13.38 12.37
C ASP A 92 3.77 -12.46 11.31
N VAL A 93 4.24 -11.27 11.70
CA VAL A 93 4.85 -10.32 10.76
C VAL A 93 6.23 -10.77 10.29
N ILE A 94 7.05 -11.34 11.19
CA ILE A 94 8.35 -11.92 10.78
C ILE A 94 8.18 -13.12 9.86
N GLU A 95 7.18 -13.96 10.12
CA GLU A 95 6.93 -15.17 9.34
C GLU A 95 6.36 -14.82 7.96
N HIS A 96 5.33 -13.98 7.91
CA HIS A 96 4.53 -13.78 6.70
C HIS A 96 4.83 -12.49 5.94
N ALA A 97 5.43 -11.47 6.56
CA ALA A 97 5.76 -10.20 5.90
C ALA A 97 7.18 -9.67 6.16
N PRO A 98 8.25 -10.52 6.09
CA PRO A 98 9.61 -10.10 6.41
C PRO A 98 10.17 -9.01 5.46
N GLU A 99 9.74 -9.01 4.20
CA GLU A 99 10.16 -7.96 3.24
C GLU A 99 9.57 -6.60 3.60
N ALA A 100 8.32 -6.54 4.08
CA ALA A 100 7.71 -5.29 4.51
C ALA A 100 8.41 -4.73 5.75
N LEU A 101 8.74 -5.59 6.71
CA LEU A 101 9.56 -5.19 7.88
C LEU A 101 10.94 -4.68 7.44
N THR A 102 11.59 -5.36 6.49
CA THR A 102 12.86 -4.92 5.91
C THR A 102 12.73 -3.56 5.21
N ALA A 103 11.62 -3.34 4.50
CA ALA A 103 11.33 -2.06 3.86
C ALA A 103 11.17 -0.94 4.90
N LEU A 104 10.41 -1.18 5.98
CA LEU A 104 10.28 -0.22 7.09
C LEU A 104 11.64 0.13 7.71
N VAL A 105 12.52 -0.86 7.90
CA VAL A 105 13.89 -0.61 8.42
C VAL A 105 14.71 0.22 7.44
N LYS A 106 14.77 -0.18 6.16
CA LYS A 106 15.57 0.52 5.13
C LYS A 106 15.07 1.94 4.87
N THR A 107 13.78 2.17 5.07
CA THR A 107 13.14 3.47 4.87
C THR A 107 13.08 4.33 6.12
N ARG A 108 13.65 3.85 7.23
CA ARG A 108 13.66 4.48 8.56
C ARG A 108 12.28 4.71 9.16
N LEU A 109 11.28 3.92 8.77
CA LEU A 109 9.90 3.99 9.28
C LEU A 109 9.60 2.97 10.39
N VAL A 110 10.51 2.01 10.64
CA VAL A 110 10.29 0.91 11.60
C VAL A 110 9.97 1.35 13.03
N SER A 111 10.44 2.52 13.45
CA SER A 111 10.22 3.08 14.79
C SER A 111 9.08 4.11 14.87
N HIS A 112 8.39 4.37 13.76
CA HIS A 112 7.35 5.39 13.69
C HIS A 112 5.93 4.84 13.87
N HIS A 113 5.79 3.51 13.87
CA HIS A 113 4.49 2.84 13.96
C HIS A 113 4.56 1.73 15.02
N PRO A 114 3.55 1.62 15.90
CA PRO A 114 3.40 0.45 16.77
C PRO A 114 3.36 -0.83 15.94
N ALA A 115 3.92 -1.93 16.46
CA ALA A 115 3.92 -3.22 15.76
C ALA A 115 2.49 -3.70 15.46
N ALA A 116 1.55 -3.39 16.37
CA ALA A 116 0.13 -3.67 16.23
C ALA A 116 -0.48 -3.09 14.94
N LEU A 117 -0.01 -1.94 14.45
CA LEU A 117 -0.56 -1.33 13.24
C LEU A 117 -0.22 -2.15 11.98
N VAL A 118 1.02 -2.65 11.88
CA VAL A 118 1.44 -3.51 10.77
C VAL A 118 0.76 -4.88 10.86
N HIS A 119 0.60 -5.41 12.06
CA HIS A 119 -0.09 -6.68 12.29
C HIS A 119 -1.59 -6.59 11.97
N GLN A 120 -2.26 -5.50 12.36
CA GLN A 120 -3.64 -5.24 11.96
C GLN A 120 -3.75 -5.16 10.43
N ALA A 121 -2.83 -4.47 9.77
CA ALA A 121 -2.79 -4.45 8.31
C ALA A 121 -2.57 -5.87 7.74
N LEU A 122 -1.73 -6.70 8.37
CA LEU A 122 -1.49 -8.08 7.92
C LEU A 122 -2.78 -8.91 7.98
N HIS A 123 -3.62 -8.74 9.00
CA HIS A 123 -4.90 -9.45 9.17
C HIS A 123 -6.08 -8.83 8.40
N GLN A 124 -5.83 -7.81 7.58
CA GLN A 124 -6.83 -7.22 6.69
C GLN A 124 -6.55 -7.61 5.24
N SER A 125 -7.59 -7.72 4.43
CA SER A 125 -7.45 -7.97 2.98
C SER A 125 -7.83 -6.77 2.11
N ARG A 126 -8.59 -5.81 2.66
CA ARG A 126 -9.18 -4.71 1.88
C ARG A 126 -8.29 -3.47 1.84
N CYS A 127 -8.35 -2.77 0.73
CA CYS A 127 -7.77 -1.45 0.54
C CYS A 127 -8.54 -0.44 1.39
N VAL A 128 -7.80 0.41 2.12
CA VAL A 128 -8.39 1.45 2.96
C VAL A 128 -9.24 2.44 2.15
N SER A 129 -8.88 2.69 0.88
CA SER A 129 -9.50 3.73 0.04
C SER A 129 -10.72 3.26 -0.74
N CYS A 130 -10.66 2.09 -1.39
CA CYS A 130 -11.71 1.62 -2.32
C CYS A 130 -12.33 0.26 -1.95
N HIS A 131 -11.86 -0.37 -0.86
CA HIS A 131 -12.33 -1.66 -0.35
C HIS A 131 -12.15 -2.91 -1.24
N TYR A 132 -11.59 -2.78 -2.44
CA TYR A 132 -11.04 -3.92 -3.18
C TYR A 132 -9.83 -4.52 -2.46
N PHE A 133 -9.26 -5.63 -2.95
CA PHE A 133 -8.11 -6.25 -2.28
C PHE A 133 -6.90 -5.30 -2.25
N GLY A 134 -6.41 -5.00 -1.04
CA GLY A 134 -5.25 -4.14 -0.81
C GLY A 134 -3.97 -4.95 -0.83
N GLY A 135 -3.42 -5.23 -2.02
CA GLY A 135 -2.22 -6.06 -2.18
C GLY A 135 -0.89 -5.40 -1.79
N PHE A 136 -0.91 -4.17 -1.27
CA PHE A 136 0.29 -3.41 -0.96
C PHE A 136 0.16 -2.76 0.41
N LEU A 137 1.30 -2.60 1.09
CA LEU A 137 1.42 -1.77 2.28
C LEU A 137 1.99 -0.42 1.85
N PHE A 138 1.28 0.67 2.15
CA PHE A 138 1.83 2.01 2.06
C PHE A 138 2.60 2.31 3.34
N LEU A 139 3.93 2.33 3.24
CA LEU A 139 4.83 2.32 4.39
C LEU A 139 4.65 3.51 5.35
N PRO A 140 4.42 4.76 4.90
CA PRO A 140 4.34 5.92 5.79
C PRO A 140 3.16 5.90 6.79
N THR A 141 2.12 5.13 6.50
CA THR A 141 0.93 5.03 7.36
C THR A 141 0.59 3.58 7.75
N CYS A 142 1.37 2.61 7.28
CA CYS A 142 1.10 1.18 7.40
C CYS A 142 -0.32 0.77 6.94
N GLU A 143 -0.88 1.48 5.96
CA GLU A 143 -2.21 1.18 5.41
C GLU A 143 -2.15 0.19 4.25
N ARG A 144 -3.15 -0.69 4.15
CA ARG A 144 -3.33 -1.53 2.96
C ARG A 144 -3.92 -0.74 1.80
N VAL A 145 -3.29 -0.82 0.63
CA VAL A 145 -3.70 -0.08 -0.56
C VAL A 145 -3.66 -1.00 -1.78
N CYS A 146 -4.61 -0.84 -2.72
CA CYS A 146 -4.55 -1.51 -4.02
C CYS A 146 -3.72 -0.70 -5.02
N PHE A 147 -3.29 -1.32 -6.12
CA PHE A 147 -2.50 -0.64 -7.15
C PHE A 147 -3.21 0.60 -7.70
N GLU A 148 -4.51 0.51 -7.95
CA GLU A 148 -5.31 1.58 -8.53
C GLU A 148 -5.36 2.80 -7.60
N CYS A 149 -5.46 2.58 -6.30
CA CYS A 149 -5.44 3.68 -5.34
C CYS A 149 -4.04 4.29 -5.22
N LEU A 150 -2.97 3.50 -5.26
CA LEU A 150 -1.61 4.05 -5.36
C LEU A 150 -1.44 4.90 -6.63
N TYR A 151 -2.05 4.48 -7.74
CA TYR A 151 -1.96 5.15 -9.03
C TYR A 151 -2.81 6.44 -9.10
N GLU A 152 -4.03 6.42 -8.53
CA GLU A 152 -5.04 7.46 -8.73
C GLU A 152 -5.26 8.39 -7.54
N ASN A 153 -5.06 7.92 -6.30
CA ASN A 153 -5.37 8.67 -5.10
C ASN A 153 -4.14 9.45 -4.62
N GLN A 154 -4.23 10.78 -4.66
CA GLN A 154 -3.13 11.68 -4.28
C GLN A 154 -2.73 11.56 -2.80
N ALA A 155 -3.58 10.99 -1.94
CA ALA A 155 -3.25 10.73 -0.54
C ALA A 155 -2.09 9.74 -0.36
N PHE A 156 -1.89 8.83 -1.30
CA PHE A 156 -0.78 7.85 -1.26
C PHE A 156 0.46 8.32 -2.04
N ARG A 157 0.55 9.61 -2.37
CA ARG A 157 1.75 10.19 -2.96
C ARG A 157 2.74 10.61 -1.89
N MET A 158 4.01 10.61 -2.28
CA MET A 158 5.11 11.19 -1.51
C MET A 158 5.52 12.52 -2.12
N THR A 159 6.13 13.39 -1.31
CA THR A 159 6.75 14.62 -1.80
C THR A 159 7.95 14.99 -0.94
N THR A 160 8.74 15.97 -1.38
CA THR A 160 9.88 16.46 -0.60
C THR A 160 9.39 17.37 0.54
N PRO A 161 10.12 17.44 1.68
CA PRO A 161 9.82 18.39 2.75
C PRO A 161 9.67 19.83 2.24
N THR A 162 10.53 20.26 1.31
CA THR A 162 10.46 21.60 0.70
C THR A 162 9.12 21.86 0.01
N LEU A 163 8.66 20.93 -0.82
CA LEU A 163 7.38 21.07 -1.52
C LEU A 163 6.20 20.95 -0.55
N ALA A 164 6.26 20.08 0.46
CA ALA A 164 5.22 19.97 1.48
C ALA A 164 5.07 21.29 2.25
N LYS A 165 6.18 21.88 2.72
CA LYS A 165 6.19 23.19 3.41
C LYS A 165 5.59 24.29 2.55
N GLN A 166 5.99 24.37 1.28
CA GLN A 166 5.47 25.36 0.35
C GLN A 166 3.99 25.14 0.03
N CYS A 167 3.57 23.89 -0.16
CA CYS A 167 2.20 23.54 -0.53
C CYS A 167 1.21 23.80 0.61
N PHE A 168 1.61 23.48 1.84
CA PHE A 168 0.73 23.46 3.02
C PHE A 168 1.07 24.55 4.05
N ALA A 169 1.97 25.47 3.73
CA ALA A 169 2.47 26.51 4.63
C ALA A 169 2.92 25.95 6.00
N LEU A 170 3.70 24.86 5.96
CA LEU A 170 4.28 24.23 7.15
C LEU A 170 5.71 24.73 7.40
N THR A 171 6.13 24.71 8.64
CA THR A 171 7.51 24.98 9.08
C THR A 171 8.32 23.68 9.20
N ASP A 172 9.62 23.80 9.42
CA ASP A 172 10.46 22.64 9.74
C ASP A 172 10.03 21.98 11.07
N ASN A 173 9.70 22.79 12.08
CA ASN A 173 9.21 22.30 13.37
C ASN A 173 7.87 21.56 13.25
N ASP A 174 7.01 21.97 12.32
CA ASP A 174 5.77 21.24 12.08
C ASP A 174 6.06 19.86 11.49
N LEU A 175 6.94 19.78 10.48
CA LEU A 175 7.26 18.53 9.80
C LEU A 175 7.97 17.50 10.69
N GLU A 176 8.62 17.91 11.79
CA GLU A 176 9.18 16.99 12.78
C GLU A 176 8.10 16.12 13.46
N GLN A 177 6.83 16.51 13.41
CA GLN A 177 5.71 15.75 13.98
C GLN A 177 5.26 14.57 13.10
N ILE A 178 5.71 14.48 11.85
CA ILE A 178 5.36 13.39 10.94
C ILE A 178 6.61 12.61 10.51
N PRO A 179 6.48 11.31 10.17
CA PRO A 179 7.62 10.50 9.76
C PRO A 179 8.31 11.05 8.50
N LEU A 180 9.63 11.19 8.56
CA LEU A 180 10.47 11.45 7.39
C LEU A 180 10.97 10.11 6.83
N MET A 181 10.51 9.77 5.63
CA MET A 181 10.92 8.57 4.94
C MET A 181 12.24 8.78 4.19
N HIS A 182 13.19 7.86 4.37
CA HIS A 182 14.38 7.77 3.53
C HIS A 182 14.11 6.78 2.40
N SER A 183 14.22 7.21 1.14
CA SER A 183 13.96 6.32 0.03
C SER A 183 15.07 5.28 -0.17
N ILE A 184 14.74 4.17 -0.83
CA ILE A 184 15.72 3.19 -1.31
C ILE A 184 16.06 3.59 -2.75
N PRO A 185 17.34 3.83 -3.11
CA PRO A 185 17.73 4.10 -4.50
C PRO A 185 17.32 2.98 -5.45
N GLY A 186 16.87 3.33 -6.65
CA GLY A 186 16.33 2.36 -7.61
C GLY A 186 15.52 3.00 -8.71
N THR A 187 14.86 2.16 -9.52
CA THR A 187 13.91 2.62 -10.56
C THR A 187 12.50 2.30 -10.11
N PHE A 188 11.67 3.33 -9.98
CA PHE A 188 10.31 3.23 -9.45
C PHE A 188 9.34 3.95 -10.38
N GLY A 189 8.04 3.66 -10.25
CA GLY A 189 7.03 4.36 -11.01
C GLY A 189 5.79 3.52 -11.29
N LEU A 190 4.62 4.08 -10.99
CA LEU A 190 3.33 3.42 -11.27
C LEU A 190 2.84 3.70 -12.69
N ARG A 191 3.09 4.92 -13.19
CA ARG A 191 2.73 5.36 -14.56
C ARG A 191 3.95 5.50 -15.45
N PHE A 192 4.97 6.21 -14.95
CA PHE A 192 6.23 6.46 -15.64
C PHE A 192 7.35 6.04 -14.72
N GLN A 193 8.39 5.42 -15.27
CA GLN A 193 9.53 4.96 -14.50
C GLN A 193 10.58 6.08 -14.36
N PHE A 194 11.00 6.33 -13.13
CA PHE A 194 12.01 7.29 -12.76
C PHE A 194 13.16 6.59 -12.03
N ALA A 195 14.39 6.90 -12.44
CA ALA A 195 15.59 6.40 -11.80
C ALA A 195 16.05 7.37 -10.71
N HIS A 196 16.02 6.91 -9.46
CA HIS A 196 16.47 7.64 -8.27
C HIS A 196 17.81 7.06 -7.82
N LYS A 197 18.90 7.76 -8.17
CA LYS A 197 20.28 7.28 -7.91
C LYS A 197 20.74 7.51 -6.47
N GLN A 198 20.06 8.38 -5.74
CA GLN A 198 20.40 8.77 -4.37
C GLN A 198 19.21 8.53 -3.45
N VAL A 199 19.47 8.57 -2.16
CA VAL A 199 18.40 8.56 -1.14
C VAL A 199 17.68 9.89 -1.20
N GLU A 200 16.37 9.82 -1.39
CA GLU A 200 15.46 10.96 -1.33
C GLU A 200 14.84 11.03 0.08
N HIS A 201 14.66 12.25 0.59
CA HIS A 201 13.95 12.48 1.84
C HIS A 201 12.51 12.88 1.53
N LEU A 202 11.56 12.09 1.98
CA LEU A 202 10.18 12.16 1.53
C LEU A 202 9.21 12.20 2.72
N VAL A 203 8.10 12.91 2.54
CA VAL A 203 6.97 12.94 3.46
C VAL A 203 5.69 12.53 2.73
N SER A 204 4.75 11.90 3.46
CA SER A 204 3.44 11.55 2.91
C SER A 204 2.59 12.80 2.70
N VAL A 205 1.96 12.91 1.53
CA VAL A 205 1.00 13.99 1.25
C VAL A 205 -0.20 13.94 2.20
N LYS A 206 -0.70 12.74 2.52
CA LYS A 206 -1.82 12.56 3.47
C LYS A 206 -1.45 13.08 4.86
N GLN A 207 -0.30 12.66 5.40
CA GLN A 207 0.15 13.09 6.74
C GLN A 207 0.46 14.59 6.77
N ALA A 208 1.13 15.12 5.75
CA ALA A 208 1.40 16.56 5.65
C ALA A 208 0.10 17.38 5.58
N LYS A 209 -0.91 16.92 4.82
CA LYS A 209 -2.21 17.58 4.76
C LYS A 209 -2.96 17.49 6.10
N GLN A 210 -2.93 16.35 6.77
CA GLN A 210 -3.54 16.18 8.10
C GLN A 210 -2.90 17.13 9.12
N LEU A 211 -1.57 17.20 9.16
CA LEU A 211 -0.82 18.12 10.01
C LEU A 211 -1.16 19.57 9.69
N ALA A 212 -1.26 19.94 8.41
CA ALA A 212 -1.62 21.29 8.00
C ALA A 212 -3.02 21.69 8.48
N LEU A 213 -3.99 20.76 8.50
CA LEU A 213 -5.30 21.03 9.09
C LEU A 213 -5.23 21.25 10.60
N GLN A 214 -4.36 20.52 11.31
CA GLN A 214 -4.15 20.73 12.75
C GLN A 214 -3.50 22.09 13.05
N VAL A 215 -2.52 22.50 12.23
CA VAL A 215 -1.80 23.78 12.40
C VAL A 215 -2.67 24.98 12.02
N HIS A 216 -3.40 24.90 10.89
CA HIS A 216 -4.14 26.03 10.33
C HIS A 216 -5.62 26.05 10.71
N GLY A 217 -6.13 25.00 11.35
CA GLY A 217 -7.47 24.94 11.94
C GLY A 217 -8.54 24.29 11.06
N SER A 218 -8.79 24.80 9.86
CA SER A 218 -9.90 24.35 9.00
C SER A 218 -9.51 24.09 7.54
N PRO A 219 -10.26 23.22 6.81
CA PRO A 219 -10.08 23.03 5.38
C PRO A 219 -10.22 24.32 4.56
N GLU A 220 -11.08 25.25 4.99
CA GLU A 220 -11.29 26.53 4.35
C GLU A 220 -10.03 27.41 4.47
N GLN A 221 -9.47 27.52 5.67
CA GLN A 221 -8.21 28.23 5.90
C GLN A 221 -7.06 27.60 5.11
N LEU A 222 -6.97 26.27 5.07
CA LEU A 222 -5.98 25.57 4.25
C LEU A 222 -6.19 25.84 2.75
N ALA A 223 -7.44 25.91 2.28
CA ALA A 223 -7.76 26.24 0.90
C ALA A 223 -7.39 27.69 0.55
N GLU A 224 -7.46 28.64 1.49
CA GLU A 224 -6.99 30.01 1.30
C GLU A 224 -5.47 30.11 1.16
N LEU A 225 -4.73 29.18 1.78
CA LEU A 225 -3.27 29.03 1.68
C LEU A 225 -2.83 28.40 0.36
N ARG A 226 -3.76 27.87 -0.46
CA ARG A 226 -3.44 27.51 -1.85
C ARG A 226 -2.77 28.72 -2.48
N PRO A 227 -1.56 28.58 -3.06
CA PRO A 227 -0.90 29.72 -3.64
C PRO A 227 -1.84 30.35 -4.67
N LYS A 228 -2.34 31.54 -4.35
CA LYS A 228 -3.19 32.36 -5.20
C LYS A 228 -2.32 32.89 -6.33
N PHE A 229 -1.96 32.02 -7.27
CA PHE A 229 -1.33 32.29 -8.56
C PHE A 229 -0.46 33.57 -8.61
N ARG A 230 0.53 33.71 -7.70
CA ARG A 230 1.38 34.93 -7.61
C ARG A 230 2.79 34.70 -7.05
N ALA A 231 3.33 33.49 -7.07
CA ALA A 231 4.78 33.35 -6.99
C ALA A 231 5.32 33.49 -8.42
N ALA A 232 5.95 34.61 -8.75
CA ALA A 232 6.49 34.92 -10.09
C ALA A 232 7.50 33.89 -10.64
N ASN A 233 7.84 32.84 -9.86
CA ASN A 233 8.92 31.90 -10.10
C ASN A 233 8.49 30.41 -10.09
N MET A 234 7.20 30.07 -10.01
CA MET A 234 6.75 28.65 -9.97
C MET A 234 6.32 28.13 -11.35
N THR A 235 6.75 26.91 -11.70
CA THR A 235 6.37 26.28 -12.96
C THR A 235 4.93 25.76 -12.94
N PRO A 236 4.24 25.65 -14.10
CA PRO A 236 2.89 25.08 -14.19
C PRO A 236 2.76 23.69 -13.55
N ARG A 237 3.84 22.89 -13.64
CA ARG A 237 3.92 21.56 -13.04
C ARG A 237 3.77 21.62 -11.52
N VAL A 238 4.52 22.49 -10.84
CA VAL A 238 4.46 22.61 -9.37
C VAL A 238 3.10 23.12 -8.92
N LEU A 239 2.50 24.05 -9.66
CA LEU A 239 1.13 24.52 -9.40
C LEU A 239 0.10 23.38 -9.49
N GLY A 240 0.23 22.52 -10.51
CA GLY A 240 -0.58 21.30 -10.64
C GLY A 240 -0.39 20.35 -9.47
N MET A 241 0.87 20.12 -9.02
CA MET A 241 1.16 19.30 -7.85
C MET A 241 0.45 19.81 -6.60
N PHE A 242 0.52 21.12 -6.35
CA PHE A 242 -0.11 21.72 -5.17
C PHE A 242 -1.62 21.58 -5.21
N ARG A 243 -2.25 21.81 -6.38
CA ARG A 243 -3.68 21.56 -6.54
C ARG A 243 -4.02 20.11 -6.21
N HIS A 244 -3.28 19.15 -6.76
CA HIS A 244 -3.46 17.73 -6.47
C HIS A 244 -3.30 17.38 -5.00
N PHE A 245 -2.30 17.92 -4.31
CA PHE A 245 -2.06 17.65 -2.90
C PHE A 245 -3.16 18.25 -2.02
N HIS A 246 -3.63 19.45 -2.34
CA HIS A 246 -4.80 20.04 -1.67
C HIS A 246 -6.09 19.26 -1.92
N GLU A 247 -6.24 18.62 -3.09
CA GLU A 247 -7.40 17.78 -3.42
C GLU A 247 -7.30 16.34 -2.92
N ALA A 248 -6.16 15.94 -2.34
CA ALA A 248 -5.96 14.60 -1.82
C ALA A 248 -7.04 14.25 -0.78
N PRO A 249 -7.83 13.19 -0.98
CA PRO A 249 -8.89 12.83 -0.04
C PRO A 249 -8.27 12.29 1.25
N LEU A 250 -8.67 12.84 2.39
CA LEU A 250 -8.28 12.30 3.71
C LEU A 250 -9.17 11.13 4.12
N GLU A 251 -10.45 11.22 3.76
CA GLU A 251 -11.42 10.15 3.92
C GLU A 251 -11.44 9.21 2.71
N PRO A 252 -11.71 7.91 2.90
CA PRO A 252 -11.72 6.96 1.82
C PRO A 252 -12.91 7.24 0.87
N PRO A 253 -12.67 7.36 -0.45
CA PRO A 253 -13.75 7.58 -1.41
C PRO A 253 -14.69 6.36 -1.56
N ALA A 254 -14.31 5.20 -1.01
CA ALA A 254 -15.09 3.95 -1.00
C ALA A 254 -15.57 3.49 -2.40
N CYS A 255 -14.86 3.90 -3.45
CA CYS A 255 -15.20 3.58 -4.83
C CYS A 255 -13.96 3.38 -5.70
N ASP A 256 -14.18 2.78 -6.87
CA ASP A 256 -13.14 2.58 -7.87
C ASP A 256 -12.82 3.90 -8.60
N MET A 257 -11.72 4.54 -8.19
CA MET A 257 -11.30 5.82 -8.74
C MET A 257 -10.94 5.78 -10.23
N SER A 258 -10.60 4.60 -10.77
CA SER A 258 -10.32 4.45 -12.21
C SER A 258 -11.56 4.68 -13.08
N ARG A 259 -12.75 4.48 -12.50
CA ARG A 259 -14.07 4.65 -13.11
C ARG A 259 -14.66 6.05 -12.92
N LEU A 260 -13.94 6.97 -12.28
CA LEU A 260 -14.36 8.35 -12.11
C LEU A 260 -13.86 9.23 -13.26
N PRO A 261 -14.63 10.25 -13.69
CA PRO A 261 -14.17 11.25 -14.65
C PRO A 261 -12.85 11.89 -14.20
N ARG A 262 -11.95 12.09 -15.14
CA ARG A 262 -10.63 12.64 -14.83
C ARG A 262 -10.73 14.15 -14.65
N LYS A 263 -10.15 14.68 -13.57
CA LYS A 263 -9.88 16.12 -13.46
C LYS A 263 -8.80 16.50 -14.48
N ALA A 264 -8.91 17.68 -15.09
CA ALA A 264 -8.26 18.02 -16.36
C ALA A 264 -6.72 17.94 -16.40
N GLU A 265 -6.04 18.01 -15.24
CA GLU A 265 -4.58 18.06 -15.18
C GLU A 265 -3.96 16.71 -14.78
N VAL A 266 -3.06 16.21 -15.62
CA VAL A 266 -2.24 15.03 -15.30
C VAL A 266 -0.91 15.51 -14.76
N VAL A 267 -0.69 15.31 -13.47
CA VAL A 267 0.58 15.65 -12.83
C VAL A 267 1.35 14.37 -12.56
N GLU A 268 2.56 14.31 -13.11
CA GLU A 268 3.52 13.23 -12.89
C GLU A 268 3.74 13.00 -11.39
N ASP A 269 3.96 11.76 -11.02
CA ASP A 269 4.32 11.37 -9.66
C ASP A 269 5.76 10.87 -9.67
N ASP A 270 6.68 11.78 -9.32
CA ASP A 270 8.12 11.51 -9.32
C ASP A 270 8.51 10.38 -8.38
N PHE A 271 7.72 10.16 -7.34
CA PHE A 271 8.01 9.23 -6.26
C PHE A 271 7.02 8.05 -6.24
N GLY A 272 6.24 7.88 -7.31
CA GLY A 272 5.24 6.83 -7.41
C GLY A 272 5.84 5.44 -7.20
N GLY A 273 5.32 4.70 -6.23
CA GLY A 273 5.78 3.35 -5.89
C GLY A 273 6.99 3.27 -4.95
N MET A 274 7.66 4.38 -4.65
CA MET A 274 8.84 4.41 -3.75
C MET A 274 8.49 4.16 -2.28
N ALA A 275 7.22 4.26 -1.89
CA ALA A 275 6.75 4.12 -0.51
C ALA A 275 5.79 2.94 -0.31
N SER A 276 5.75 2.01 -1.26
CA SER A 276 4.84 0.88 -1.24
C SER A 276 5.53 -0.43 -1.58
N ILE A 277 5.13 -1.50 -0.92
CA ILE A 277 5.65 -2.86 -1.10
C ILE A 277 4.50 -3.86 -1.17
N ARG A 278 4.69 -4.96 -1.90
CA ARG A 278 3.75 -6.09 -1.87
C ARG A 278 3.57 -6.59 -0.45
N PHE A 279 2.32 -6.82 -0.06
CA PHE A 279 1.99 -7.18 1.30
C PHE A 279 0.86 -8.23 1.31
N PRO A 280 1.07 -9.40 1.95
CA PRO A 280 0.05 -10.43 2.01
C PRO A 280 -1.03 -10.09 3.04
N SER A 281 -2.18 -10.76 2.96
CA SER A 281 -3.20 -10.82 4.01
C SER A 281 -3.09 -12.17 4.70
N LEU A 282 -2.94 -12.19 6.02
CA LEU A 282 -3.08 -13.39 6.83
C LEU A 282 -4.54 -13.56 7.23
N THR A 283 -5.04 -14.79 7.10
CA THR A 283 -6.40 -15.20 7.46
C THR A 283 -6.34 -16.54 8.18
N ASP A 284 -7.44 -16.98 8.78
CA ASP A 284 -7.53 -18.32 9.38
C ASP A 284 -7.28 -19.43 8.35
N SER A 285 -7.60 -19.19 7.07
CA SER A 285 -7.33 -20.09 5.95
C SER A 285 -5.88 -20.03 5.42
N GLY A 286 -5.04 -19.16 5.98
CA GLY A 286 -3.64 -18.97 5.58
C GLY A 286 -3.36 -17.64 4.91
N VAL A 287 -2.24 -17.58 4.19
CA VAL A 287 -1.69 -16.36 3.60
C VAL A 287 -2.24 -16.15 2.18
N GLU A 288 -2.95 -15.03 1.98
CA GLU A 288 -3.41 -14.60 0.67
C GLU A 288 -2.54 -13.46 0.10
N ASN A 289 -2.05 -13.64 -1.12
CA ASN A 289 -1.33 -12.59 -1.84
C ASN A 289 -2.22 -11.79 -2.81
N GLY A 290 -3.47 -12.23 -3.00
CA GLY A 290 -4.36 -11.73 -4.04
C GLY A 290 -4.06 -12.33 -5.42
N HIS A 291 -5.11 -12.52 -6.21
CA HIS A 291 -5.06 -13.20 -7.51
C HIS A 291 -5.34 -12.23 -8.65
N LEU A 292 -4.55 -12.33 -9.71
CA LEU A 292 -4.76 -11.60 -10.96
C LEU A 292 -5.52 -12.50 -11.94
N CYS A 293 -6.40 -11.91 -12.75
CA CYS A 293 -7.19 -12.67 -13.71
C CYS A 293 -6.53 -12.74 -15.09
N GLN A 294 -6.27 -13.97 -15.57
CA GLN A 294 -5.79 -14.21 -16.94
C GLN A 294 -6.81 -13.74 -18.00
N GLY A 295 -8.11 -13.85 -17.69
CA GLY A 295 -9.17 -13.31 -18.54
C GLY A 295 -9.12 -11.78 -18.67
N CYS A 296 -8.72 -11.05 -17.63
CA CYS A 296 -8.54 -9.60 -17.73
C CYS A 296 -7.41 -9.23 -18.69
N LEU A 297 -6.32 -10.02 -18.72
CA LEU A 297 -5.24 -9.84 -19.70
C LEU A 297 -5.74 -10.01 -21.14
N ILE A 298 -6.56 -11.03 -21.39
CA ILE A 298 -7.16 -11.26 -22.71
C ILE A 298 -8.13 -10.14 -23.08
N THR A 299 -8.94 -9.70 -22.13
CA THR A 299 -9.90 -8.59 -22.32
C THR A 299 -9.15 -7.33 -22.77
N TYR A 300 -8.05 -6.99 -22.09
CA TYR A 300 -7.20 -5.88 -22.48
C TYR A 300 -6.54 -6.08 -23.85
N GLY A 301 -6.03 -7.29 -24.14
CA GLY A 301 -5.45 -7.61 -25.44
C GLY A 301 -6.44 -7.44 -26.59
N HIS A 302 -7.69 -7.85 -26.40
CA HIS A 302 -8.77 -7.62 -27.36
C HIS A 302 -9.05 -6.13 -27.56
N TYR A 303 -9.05 -5.32 -26.49
CA TYR A 303 -9.19 -3.87 -26.62
C TYR A 303 -8.05 -3.27 -27.45
N MET A 304 -6.81 -3.63 -27.16
CA MET A 304 -5.64 -3.14 -27.90
C MET A 304 -5.67 -3.52 -29.39
N GLN A 305 -6.35 -4.61 -29.74
CA GLN A 305 -6.51 -5.09 -31.12
C GLN A 305 -7.77 -4.56 -31.81
N GLY A 306 -8.61 -3.76 -31.13
CA GLY A 306 -9.92 -3.34 -31.64
C GLY A 306 -10.95 -4.47 -31.75
N ALA A 307 -10.72 -5.59 -31.06
CA ALA A 307 -11.53 -6.81 -31.09
C ALA A 307 -12.40 -7.00 -29.83
N LEU A 308 -12.45 -6.00 -28.94
CA LEU A 308 -13.33 -6.01 -27.77
C LEU A 308 -14.74 -5.54 -28.19
N PRO A 309 -15.80 -6.33 -27.93
CA PRO A 309 -17.16 -5.88 -28.25
C PRO A 309 -17.53 -4.58 -27.55
N GLU A 310 -18.22 -3.69 -28.26
CA GLU A 310 -18.60 -2.36 -27.74
C GLU A 310 -19.47 -2.43 -26.48
N SER A 311 -20.34 -3.44 -26.38
CA SER A 311 -21.14 -3.71 -25.18
C SER A 311 -20.26 -4.00 -23.96
N THR A 312 -19.23 -4.83 -24.13
CA THR A 312 -18.27 -5.15 -23.07
C THR A 312 -17.43 -3.92 -22.70
N LEU A 313 -17.02 -3.13 -23.70
CA LEU A 313 -16.27 -1.90 -23.44
C LEU A 313 -17.10 -0.91 -22.62
N SER A 314 -18.39 -0.74 -22.95
CA SER A 314 -19.32 0.15 -22.24
C SER A 314 -19.60 -0.29 -20.80
N GLU A 315 -19.59 -1.60 -20.51
CA GLU A 315 -19.71 -2.11 -19.13
C GLU A 315 -18.46 -1.80 -18.27
N LEU A 316 -17.28 -1.93 -18.90
CA LEU A 316 -15.99 -1.71 -18.25
C LEU A 316 -15.66 -0.23 -18.07
N VAL A 317 -16.06 0.62 -19.03
CA VAL A 317 -15.69 2.03 -19.11
C VAL A 317 -16.95 2.89 -18.99
N PRO A 318 -17.18 3.56 -17.85
CA PRO A 318 -18.32 4.43 -17.68
C PRO A 318 -18.33 5.59 -18.68
N SER A 319 -19.53 6.09 -19.00
CA SER A 319 -19.69 7.26 -19.86
C SER A 319 -18.91 8.47 -19.33
N GLY A 320 -18.19 9.15 -20.22
CA GLY A 320 -17.34 10.30 -19.86
C GLY A 320 -15.98 9.95 -19.25
N VAL A 321 -15.66 8.65 -19.13
CA VAL A 321 -14.35 8.17 -18.68
C VAL A 321 -13.57 7.62 -19.86
N GLY A 322 -12.30 8.03 -20.00
CA GLY A 322 -11.42 7.45 -21.02
C GLY A 322 -11.08 6.00 -20.71
N PRO A 323 -10.95 5.11 -21.72
CA PRO A 323 -10.86 3.66 -21.52
C PRO A 323 -9.58 3.20 -20.81
N TYR A 324 -8.50 3.97 -20.88
CA TYR A 324 -7.19 3.57 -20.36
C TYR A 324 -7.20 3.22 -18.85
N ARG A 325 -7.82 4.04 -17.99
CA ARG A 325 -7.75 3.84 -16.52
C ARG A 325 -8.58 2.63 -16.07
N PRO A 326 -9.87 2.48 -16.46
CA PRO A 326 -10.62 1.28 -16.11
C PRO A 326 -10.00 0.00 -16.68
N LEU A 327 -9.45 0.06 -17.89
CA LEU A 327 -8.82 -1.11 -18.51
C LEU A 327 -7.47 -1.47 -17.88
N LEU A 328 -6.68 -0.49 -17.44
CA LEU A 328 -5.51 -0.75 -16.60
C LEU A 328 -5.94 -1.36 -15.26
N ALA A 329 -6.99 -0.82 -14.64
CA ALA A 329 -7.48 -1.30 -13.36
C ALA A 329 -7.94 -2.76 -13.40
N ILE A 330 -8.56 -3.25 -14.48
CA ILE A 330 -8.87 -4.70 -14.56
C ILE A 330 -7.61 -5.56 -14.71
N LEU A 331 -6.53 -5.03 -15.29
CA LEU A 331 -5.26 -5.75 -15.40
C LEU A 331 -4.54 -5.86 -14.07
N THR A 332 -4.60 -4.84 -13.22
CA THR A 332 -3.79 -4.74 -12.00
C THR A 332 -4.56 -5.09 -10.73
N ARG A 333 -5.89 -5.26 -10.83
CA ARG A 333 -6.73 -5.61 -9.69
C ARG A 333 -6.47 -7.01 -9.18
N LEU A 334 -6.06 -7.04 -7.92
CA LEU A 334 -5.97 -8.25 -7.14
C LEU A 334 -7.33 -8.57 -6.53
N TRP A 335 -7.59 -9.86 -6.38
CA TRP A 335 -8.80 -10.39 -5.77
C TRP A 335 -8.44 -11.37 -4.64
N SER A 336 -9.20 -11.38 -3.54
CA SER A 336 -9.16 -12.51 -2.60
C SER A 336 -9.56 -13.81 -3.32
N ALA A 337 -9.34 -14.98 -2.71
CA ALA A 337 -9.76 -16.24 -3.31
C ALA A 337 -11.27 -16.24 -3.66
N ASP A 338 -12.11 -15.81 -2.71
CA ASP A 338 -13.55 -15.72 -2.90
C ASP A 338 -13.95 -14.68 -3.95
N GLY A 339 -13.37 -13.48 -3.87
CA GLY A 339 -13.65 -12.39 -4.81
C GLY A 339 -13.23 -12.72 -6.24
N PHE A 340 -12.18 -13.53 -6.40
CA PHE A 340 -11.68 -13.95 -7.70
C PHE A 340 -12.69 -14.83 -8.43
N MET A 341 -13.32 -15.78 -7.74
CA MET A 341 -14.31 -16.66 -8.35
C MET A 341 -15.53 -15.91 -8.83
N GLU A 342 -16.00 -14.93 -8.05
CA GLU A 342 -17.12 -14.09 -8.47
C GLU A 342 -16.76 -13.24 -9.69
N HIS A 343 -15.56 -12.63 -9.70
CA HIS A 343 -15.06 -11.92 -10.86
C HIS A 343 -14.95 -12.83 -12.10
N ALA A 344 -14.41 -14.03 -11.95
CA ALA A 344 -14.15 -14.95 -13.07
C ALA A 344 -15.43 -15.36 -13.81
N ARG A 345 -16.57 -15.49 -13.10
CA ARG A 345 -17.89 -15.80 -13.70
C ARG A 345 -18.36 -14.75 -14.69
N GLN A 346 -18.04 -13.49 -14.43
CA GLN A 346 -18.52 -12.35 -15.21
C GLN A 346 -17.49 -11.87 -16.24
N CYS A 347 -16.21 -12.22 -16.06
CA CYS A 347 -15.11 -11.77 -16.89
C CYS A 347 -15.22 -12.23 -18.36
N TYR A 348 -15.21 -11.26 -19.28
CA TYR A 348 -15.24 -11.51 -20.73
C TYR A 348 -14.13 -12.45 -21.19
N GLY A 349 -12.87 -12.17 -20.81
CA GLY A 349 -11.75 -13.00 -21.23
C GLY A 349 -11.74 -14.39 -20.61
N VAL A 350 -12.30 -14.58 -19.40
CA VAL A 350 -12.47 -15.93 -18.83
C VAL A 350 -13.46 -16.74 -19.65
N ARG A 351 -14.60 -16.15 -20.03
CA ARG A 351 -15.57 -16.82 -20.93
C ARG A 351 -14.94 -17.23 -22.26
N ARG A 352 -14.02 -16.41 -22.80
CA ARG A 352 -13.24 -16.74 -24.01
C ARG A 352 -12.23 -17.86 -23.78
N LEU A 353 -11.57 -17.91 -22.62
CA LEU A 353 -10.64 -18.98 -22.26
C LEU A 353 -11.35 -20.32 -22.12
N VAL A 354 -12.39 -20.37 -21.29
CA VAL A 354 -13.13 -21.60 -21.01
C VAL A 354 -13.85 -22.10 -22.27
N GLY A 355 -14.43 -21.19 -23.06
CA GLY A 355 -15.04 -21.53 -24.35
C GLY A 355 -14.06 -22.13 -25.37
N ARG A 356 -12.74 -21.90 -25.24
CA ARG A 356 -11.69 -22.54 -26.06
C ARG A 356 -11.20 -23.87 -25.47
N CYS A 357 -11.43 -24.14 -24.19
CA CYS A 357 -11.05 -25.41 -23.55
C CYS A 357 -12.16 -26.48 -23.65
N LEU A 358 -13.39 -26.07 -23.95
CA LEU A 358 -14.56 -26.95 -24.13
C LEU A 358 -14.91 -27.22 -25.60
N SER A 359 -14.13 -26.66 -26.54
CA SER A 359 -14.21 -26.85 -27.99
C SER A 359 -12.96 -27.57 -28.46
#